data_AF-A0A315CMF3-F1
#
_entry.id   AF-A0A315CMF3-F1
#
_cell.length_a   1.000
_cell.length_b   1.000
_cell.length_c   1.000
_cell.angle_alpha   90.00
_cell.angle_beta   90.00
_cell.angle_gamma   90.00
#
_symmetry.space_group_name_H-M   'P 1'
#
loop_
_entity.id
_entity.type
_entity.pdbx_description
1 polymer ?
#
loop_
_entity_poly.entity_id
_entity_poly.type
_entity_poly.pdbx_seq_one_letter_code
_entity_poly.pdbx_strand_id
1 'polypeptide(L)'
;MKGIAVSSQPTEIMCDKEAMKARMSEIIGKLTPDQCEHFAYALEQVASCYLSPSSHGALLIANEKDESQSLVAINASEMQISEMVGFMAEAMQGRNSSPSGMYVN
;
A
#
# COMPACT_ATOMS: atom_id res chain seq x y z
N MET A 1 43.59 29.33 -3.01
CA MET A 1 42.21 28.83 -3.10
C MET A 1 42.08 27.98 -4.35
N LYS A 2 41.98 26.66 -4.22
CA LYS A 2 41.67 25.73 -5.33
C LYS A 2 40.24 25.27 -5.14
N GLY A 3 39.37 25.62 -6.08
CA GLY A 3 37.97 25.21 -6.09
C GLY A 3 37.88 23.72 -6.42
N ILE A 4 37.20 22.97 -5.55
CA ILE A 4 36.85 21.57 -5.77
C ILE A 4 35.51 21.61 -6.51
N ALA A 5 35.52 21.23 -7.78
CA ALA A 5 34.28 20.99 -8.52
C ALA A 5 33.62 19.73 -7.94
N VAL A 6 32.60 19.91 -7.11
CA VAL A 6 31.71 18.84 -6.70
C VAL A 6 30.84 18.52 -7.91
N SER A 7 31.15 17.38 -8.56
CA SER A 7 30.35 16.82 -9.64
C SER A 7 29.01 16.37 -9.08
N SER A 8 27.99 17.21 -9.24
CA SER A 8 26.59 16.89 -8.98
C SER A 8 26.03 16.01 -10.10
N GLN A 9 26.48 14.76 -10.19
CA GLN A 9 25.77 13.78 -11.00
C GLN A 9 24.61 13.21 -10.17
N PRO A 10 23.35 13.38 -10.60
CA PRO A 10 22.23 12.68 -9.99
C PRO A 10 22.51 11.18 -10.17
N THR A 11 22.66 10.46 -9.07
CA THR A 11 22.64 9.01 -9.10
C THR A 11 21.19 8.64 -9.39
N GLU A 12 20.83 8.55 -10.68
CA GLU A 12 19.57 7.96 -11.09
C GLU A 12 19.53 6.56 -10.46
N ILE A 13 18.62 6.38 -9.50
CA ILE A 13 18.26 5.06 -9.01
C ILE A 13 17.58 4.38 -10.20
N MET A 14 18.38 3.79 -11.08
CA MET A 14 17.89 2.81 -12.04
C MET A 14 17.43 1.63 -11.18
N CYS A 15 16.17 1.66 -10.75
CA CYS A 15 15.50 0.50 -10.20
C CYS A 15 15.64 -0.59 -11.26
N ASP A 16 16.53 -1.54 -11.00
CA ASP A 16 16.81 -2.61 -11.95
C ASP A 16 15.54 -3.46 -12.09
N LYS A 17 14.83 -3.22 -13.20
CA LYS A 17 13.57 -3.89 -13.51
C LYS A 17 13.76 -5.40 -13.58
N GLU A 18 14.94 -5.87 -14.02
CA GLU A 18 15.23 -7.29 -14.08
C GLU A 18 15.46 -7.87 -12.69
N ALA A 19 16.17 -7.15 -11.81
CA ALA A 19 16.28 -7.53 -10.40
C ALA A 19 14.91 -7.54 -9.69
N MET A 20 14.02 -6.59 -10.00
CA MET A 20 12.65 -6.59 -9.48
C MET A 20 11.87 -7.82 -9.95
N LYS A 21 11.91 -8.14 -11.25
CA LYS A 21 11.26 -9.33 -11.81
C LYS A 21 11.79 -10.61 -11.16
N ALA A 22 13.11 -10.75 -11.03
CA ALA A 22 13.73 -11.93 -10.42
C ALA A 22 13.26 -12.14 -8.97
N ARG A 23 13.26 -11.08 -8.15
CA ARG A 23 12.72 -11.14 -6.77
C ARG A 23 11.24 -11.49 -6.76
N MET A 24 10.46 -10.93 -7.67
CA MET A 24 9.03 -11.20 -7.75
C MET A 24 8.75 -12.66 -8.14
N SER A 25 9.51 -13.22 -9.09
CA SER A 25 9.42 -14.64 -9.46
C SER A 25 9.72 -15.56 -8.28
N GLU A 26 10.72 -15.23 -7.46
CA GLU A 26 11.03 -16.00 -6.26
C GLU A 26 9.88 -15.95 -5.23
N ILE A 27 9.27 -14.78 -5.02
CA ILE A 27 8.12 -14.62 -4.12
C ILE A 27 6.94 -15.44 -4.63
N ILE A 28 6.58 -15.30 -5.91
CA ILE A 28 5.48 -16.03 -6.54
C ILE A 28 5.69 -17.55 -6.42
N GLY A 29 6.92 -18.04 -6.55
CA GLY A 29 7.24 -19.46 -6.38
C GLY A 29 6.98 -20.03 -4.99
N LYS A 30 6.77 -19.18 -3.97
CA LYS A 30 6.46 -19.59 -2.58
C LYS A 30 4.97 -19.51 -2.24
N LEU A 31 4.16 -18.93 -3.11
CA LEU A 31 2.73 -18.74 -2.88
C LEU A 31 1.94 -19.97 -3.34
N THR A 32 0.83 -20.26 -2.64
CA THR A 32 -0.17 -21.22 -3.14
C THR A 32 -0.92 -20.62 -4.34
N PRO A 33 -1.61 -21.44 -5.16
CA PRO A 33 -2.39 -20.93 -6.30
C PRO A 33 -3.39 -19.83 -5.90
N ASP A 34 -4.14 -20.02 -4.83
CA ASP A 34 -5.12 -19.03 -4.34
C ASP A 34 -4.44 -17.74 -3.85
N GLN A 35 -3.25 -17.87 -3.23
CA GLN A 35 -2.45 -16.71 -2.82
C GLN A 35 -1.91 -15.96 -4.03
N CYS A 36 -1.51 -16.65 -5.11
CA CYS A 36 -1.07 -16.04 -6.36
C CYS A 36 -2.17 -15.20 -7.00
N GLU A 37 -3.42 -15.69 -7.03
CA GLU A 37 -4.55 -14.94 -7.59
C GLU A 37 -4.82 -13.65 -6.80
N HIS A 38 -4.91 -13.75 -5.46
CA HIS A 38 -5.06 -12.58 -4.61
C HIS A 38 -3.89 -11.60 -4.73
N PHE A 39 -2.67 -12.12 -4.81
CA PHE A 39 -1.46 -11.32 -4.95
C PHE A 39 -1.42 -10.57 -6.29
N ALA A 40 -1.77 -11.23 -7.39
CA ALA A 40 -1.86 -10.59 -8.71
C ALA A 40 -2.88 -9.44 -8.69
N TYR A 41 -4.07 -9.69 -8.15
CA TYR A 41 -5.09 -8.65 -8.02
C TYR A 41 -4.61 -7.46 -7.17
N ALA A 42 -3.97 -7.72 -6.03
CA ALA A 42 -3.42 -6.66 -5.18
C ALA A 42 -2.36 -5.82 -5.91
N LEU A 43 -1.46 -6.46 -6.66
CA LEU A 43 -0.46 -5.74 -7.46
C LEU A 43 -1.09 -4.91 -8.58
N GLU A 44 -2.16 -5.40 -9.22
CA GLU A 44 -2.91 -4.64 -10.21
C GLU A 44 -3.56 -3.39 -9.61
N GLN A 45 -4.12 -3.47 -8.40
CA GLN A 45 -4.66 -2.30 -7.70
C GLN A 45 -3.56 -1.29 -7.34
N VAL A 46 -2.41 -1.77 -6.86
CA VAL A 46 -1.23 -0.93 -6.58
C VAL A 46 -0.76 -0.22 -7.86
N ALA A 47 -0.62 -0.96 -8.97
CA ALA A 47 -0.22 -0.41 -10.25
C ALA A 47 -1.24 0.63 -10.77
N SER A 48 -2.54 0.36 -10.61
CA SER A 48 -3.61 1.28 -11.01
C SER A 48 -3.53 2.62 -10.26
N CYS A 49 -3.12 2.60 -8.98
CA CYS A 49 -2.87 3.83 -8.23
C CYS A 49 -1.72 4.65 -8.81
N TYR A 50 -0.64 4.03 -9.31
CA TYR A 50 0.46 4.77 -9.94
C TYR A 50 0.13 5.26 -11.36
N LEU A 51 -0.76 4.57 -12.07
CA LEU A 51 -1.16 4.93 -13.43
C LEU A 51 -2.26 6.02 -13.47
N SER A 52 -2.89 6.32 -12.33
CA SER A 52 -3.93 7.33 -12.20
C SER A 52 -3.55 8.36 -11.13
N PRO A 53 -3.35 9.64 -11.47
CA PRO A 53 -2.87 10.66 -10.54
C PRO A 53 -3.85 10.98 -9.40
N SER A 54 -5.13 10.64 -9.57
CA SER A 54 -6.19 10.84 -8.57
C SER A 54 -6.51 9.58 -7.77
N SER A 55 -5.80 8.48 -8.04
CA SER A 55 -6.01 7.21 -7.34
C SER A 55 -4.94 7.05 -6.28
N HIS A 56 -5.39 6.86 -5.05
CA HIS A 56 -4.55 6.75 -3.85
C HIS A 56 -4.91 5.47 -3.13
N GLY A 57 -3.89 4.78 -2.62
CA GLY A 57 -4.05 3.51 -1.93
C GLY A 57 -3.27 3.48 -0.63
N ALA A 58 -3.66 2.55 0.24
CA ALA A 58 -2.92 2.23 1.45
C ALA A 58 -3.01 0.72 1.73
N LEU A 59 -1.90 0.11 2.14
CA LEU A 59 -1.89 -1.26 2.65
C LEU A 59 -1.69 -1.21 4.16
N LEU A 60 -2.69 -1.70 4.90
CA LEU A 60 -2.58 -1.95 6.34
C LEU A 60 -2.15 -3.40 6.55
N ILE A 61 -1.02 -3.58 7.20
CA ILE A 61 -0.45 -4.90 7.51
C ILE A 61 -0.40 -5.01 9.03
N ALA A 62 -1.19 -5.93 9.56
CA ALA A 62 -1.10 -6.33 10.96
C ALA A 62 -0.30 -7.65 11.04
N ASN A 63 0.64 -7.72 11.97
CA ASN A 63 1.33 -8.94 12.30
C ASN A 63 0.90 -9.37 13.70
N GLU A 64 0.15 -10.47 13.77
CA GLU A 64 -0.39 -10.97 15.03
C GLU A 64 0.70 -11.53 15.96
N LYS A 65 1.85 -11.93 15.42
CA LYS A 65 2.92 -12.54 16.22
C LYS A 65 3.63 -11.52 17.11
N ASP A 66 3.85 -10.31 16.60
CA ASP A 66 4.54 -9.23 17.31
C ASP A 66 3.62 -8.04 17.62
N GLU A 67 2.31 -8.20 17.36
CA GLU A 67 1.26 -7.19 17.57
C GLU A 67 1.53 -5.86 16.85
N SER A 68 2.40 -5.88 15.83
CA SER A 68 2.73 -4.67 15.08
C SER A 68 1.70 -4.40 13.99
N GLN A 69 1.54 -3.10 13.71
CA GLN A 69 0.75 -2.61 12.58
C GLN A 69 1.62 -1.69 11.75
N SER A 70 1.56 -1.85 10.44
CA SER A 70 2.27 -1.01 9.48
C SER A 70 1.33 -0.54 8.39
N LEU A 71 1.49 0.72 7.99
CA LEU A 71 0.70 1.35 6.94
C LEU A 71 1.63 1.77 5.81
N VAL A 72 1.39 1.24 4.62
CA VAL A 72 2.17 1.56 3.43
C VAL A 72 1.33 2.43 2.50
N ALA A 73 1.76 3.66 2.30
CA ALA A 73 1.12 4.59 1.36
C ALA A 73 1.46 4.24 -0.09
N ILE A 74 0.46 4.27 -0.97
CA ILE A 74 0.59 4.00 -2.40
C ILE A 74 0.08 5.22 -3.17
N ASN A 75 0.99 5.90 -3.88
CA ASN A 75 0.71 7.13 -4.61
C ASN A 75 -0.01 8.20 -3.77
N ALA A 76 0.17 8.24 -2.46
CA ALA A 76 -0.63 9.08 -1.55
C ALA A 76 0.27 9.98 -0.69
N SER A 77 -0.19 11.20 -0.45
CA SER A 77 0.39 12.10 0.54
C SER A 77 -0.04 11.73 1.97
N GLU A 78 0.68 12.24 2.97
CA GLU A 78 0.34 12.04 4.39
C GLU A 78 -1.09 12.50 4.72
N MET A 79 -1.53 13.61 4.12
CA MET A 79 -2.89 14.12 4.28
C MET A 79 -3.93 13.13 3.74
N GLN A 80 -3.74 12.64 2.52
CA GLN A 80 -4.65 11.67 1.90
C GLN A 80 -4.69 10.35 2.67
N ILE A 81 -3.54 9.90 3.18
CA ILE A 81 -3.48 8.72 4.05
C ILE A 81 -4.24 8.95 5.35
N SER A 82 -4.09 10.11 5.97
CA SER A 82 -4.81 10.46 7.20
C SER A 82 -6.32 10.48 6.99
N GLU A 83 -6.78 11.04 5.86
CA GLU A 83 -8.18 11.03 5.45
C GLU A 83 -8.69 9.59 5.23
N MET A 84 -7.91 8.74 4.57
CA MET A 84 -8.28 7.32 4.38
C MET A 84 -8.39 6.56 5.70
N VAL A 85 -7.45 6.76 6.63
CA VAL A 85 -7.50 6.13 7.96
C VAL A 85 -8.70 6.64 8.76
N GLY A 86 -8.97 7.95 8.71
CA GLY A 86 -10.15 8.55 9.34
C GLY A 86 -11.45 7.95 8.79
N PHE A 87 -11.58 7.88 7.47
CA PHE A 87 -12.72 7.25 6.80
C PHE A 87 -12.91 5.78 7.22
N MET A 88 -11.83 5.00 7.30
CA MET A 88 -11.90 3.60 7.76
C MET A 88 -12.34 3.51 9.22
N ALA A 89 -11.78 4.35 10.10
CA ALA A 89 -12.14 4.38 11.52
C ALA A 89 -13.63 4.71 11.71
N GLU A 90 -14.14 5.70 10.98
CA GLU A 90 -15.56 6.07 10.99
C GLU A 90 -16.45 4.93 10.47
N ALA A 91 -16.08 4.32 9.34
CA ALA A 91 -16.82 3.22 8.75
C ALA A 91 -16.89 1.98 9.68
N MET A 92 -15.82 1.71 10.42
CA MET A 92 -15.77 0.63 11.41
C MET A 92 -16.59 0.96 12.66
N GLN A 93 -16.59 2.21 13.11
CA GLN A 93 -17.40 2.66 14.24
C GLN A 93 -18.90 2.68 13.93
N GLY A 94 -19.29 3.10 12.73
CA GLY A 94 -20.69 3.13 12.29
C GLY A 94 -21.37 1.76 12.21
N ARG A 95 -20.59 0.67 12.15
CA ARG A 95 -21.10 -0.71 12.25
C ARG A 95 -21.40 -1.17 13.68
N ASN A 96 -20.88 -0.48 14.69
CA ASN A 96 -21.18 -0.77 16.09
C ASN A 96 -22.41 -0.02 16.61
N SER A 97 -22.91 0.96 15.85
CA SER A 97 -24.20 1.61 16.07
C SER A 97 -25.28 0.97 15.18
N SER A 98 -25.58 -0.30 15.39
CA SER A 98 -26.91 -0.81 15.01
C SER A 98 -27.93 0.00 15.82
N PRO A 99 -28.90 0.70 15.20
CA PRO A 99 -30.08 1.08 15.93
C PRO A 99 -30.75 -0.23 16.31
N SER A 100 -30.93 -0.44 17.62
CA SER A 100 -32.01 -1.23 18.18
C SER A 100 -33.35 -0.62 17.72
N GLY A 101 -33.63 -0.70 16.43
CA GLY A 101 -34.88 -0.34 15.80
C GLY A 101 -35.85 -1.49 16.03
N MET A 102 -36.56 -1.38 17.14
CA MET A 102 -37.67 -2.23 17.58
C MET A 102 -38.52 -2.74 16.40
N TYR A 103 -38.81 -4.03 16.41
CA TYR A 103 -39.98 -4.58 15.70
C TYR A 103 -41.21 -3.75 16.08
N VAL A 104 -41.90 -3.21 15.08
CA VAL A 104 -43.31 -2.83 15.18
C VAL A 104 -44.04 -3.50 14.03
N ASN A 105 -45.13 -4.20 14.39
CA ASN A 105 -45.92 -5.09 13.55
C ASN A 105 -46.44 -4.46 12.25
#